data_AF-A0A968BYH3-F1
#
_entry.id   AF-A0A968BYH3-F1
#
_cell.length_a   1.000
_cell.length_b   1.000
_cell.length_c   1.000
_cell.angle_alpha   90.00
_cell.angle_beta   90.00
_cell.angle_gamma   90.00
#
_symmetry.space_group_name_H-M   'P 1'
#
loop_
_entity.id
_entity.type
_entity.pdbx_description
1 polymer ?
#
loop_
_entity_poly.entity_id
_entity_poly.type
_entity_poly.pdbx_seq_one_letter_code
_entity_poly.pdbx_strand_id
1 'polypeptide(L)'
;ILAHVRAHGLALIEFPFQIYQTAFRVFQSCGSMPAARQVLQEAGRALMERAERITDPVLRRSFLESVPVHKELLAAWREEEQQQ
;
A
#
# COMPACT_ATOMS: atom_id res chain seq x y z
N ILE A 1 0.11 15.53 0.65
CA ILE A 1 -0.91 14.45 0.52
C ILE A 1 -0.59 13.28 1.46
N LEU A 2 0.58 12.62 1.40
CA LEU A 2 0.92 11.54 2.34
C LEU A 2 0.86 11.95 3.83
N ALA A 3 1.30 13.17 4.16
CA ALA A 3 1.16 13.71 5.52
C ALA A 3 -0.30 13.78 5.99
N HIS A 4 -1.24 14.07 5.09
CA HIS A 4 -2.67 14.10 5.40
C HIS A 4 -3.21 12.70 5.67
N VAL A 5 -2.82 11.72 4.85
CA VAL A 5 -3.13 10.28 5.07
C VAL A 5 -2.64 9.81 6.44
N ARG A 6 -1.40 10.16 6.82
CA ARG A 6 -0.85 9.80 8.13
C ARG A 6 -1.60 10.45 9.30
N ALA A 7 -2.10 11.66 9.12
CA ALA A 7 -2.80 12.41 10.16
C ALA A 7 -4.28 12.01 10.33
N HIS A 8 -4.97 11.60 9.25
CA HIS A 8 -6.43 11.39 9.26
C HIS A 8 -6.84 9.95 8.89
N GLY A 9 -5.88 9.10 8.53
CA GLY A 9 -6.13 7.73 8.09
C GLY A 9 -6.75 7.65 6.69
N LEU A 10 -7.17 6.43 6.32
CA LEU A 10 -7.65 6.11 4.98
C LEU A 10 -9.18 6.22 4.82
N ALA A 11 -9.91 6.40 5.92
CA ALA A 11 -11.37 6.25 5.94
C ALA A 11 -12.14 7.31 5.14
N LEU A 12 -11.55 8.50 4.97
CA LEU A 12 -12.17 9.62 4.24
C LEU A 12 -11.74 9.69 2.77
N ILE A 13 -10.98 8.70 2.29
CA ILE A 13 -10.42 8.68 0.95
C ILE A 13 -11.09 7.54 0.17
N GLU A 14 -11.61 7.85 -1.01
CA GLU A 14 -12.32 6.88 -1.86
C GLU A 14 -11.38 5.76 -2.34
N PHE A 15 -10.16 6.13 -2.78
CA PHE A 15 -9.14 5.19 -3.28
C PHE A 15 -7.79 5.37 -2.55
N PRO A 16 -7.71 5.00 -1.26
CA PRO A 16 -6.54 5.31 -0.42
C PRO A 16 -5.24 4.70 -0.95
N PHE A 17 -5.31 3.50 -1.52
CA PHE A 17 -4.14 2.79 -2.02
C PHE A 17 -3.62 3.34 -3.35
N GLN A 18 -4.44 4.05 -4.12
CA GLN A 18 -3.95 4.76 -5.30
C GLN A 18 -2.99 5.89 -4.91
N ILE A 19 -3.22 6.56 -3.77
CA ILE A 19 -2.29 7.58 -3.26
C ILE A 19 -0.92 6.98 -2.95
N TYR A 20 -0.90 5.82 -2.27
CA TYR A 20 0.34 5.11 -1.99
C TYR A 20 1.05 4.69 -3.28
N GLN A 21 0.33 4.11 -4.24
CA GLN A 21 0.90 3.69 -5.52
C GLN A 21 1.47 4.88 -6.31
N THR A 22 0.75 5.99 -6.40
CA THR A 22 1.24 7.20 -7.06
C THR A 22 2.49 7.73 -6.37
N ALA A 23 2.49 7.83 -5.03
CA ALA A 23 3.64 8.33 -4.30
C ALA A 23 4.88 7.43 -4.47
N PHE A 24 4.69 6.10 -4.41
CA PHE A 24 5.75 5.14 -4.66
C PHE A 24 6.37 5.33 -6.06
N ARG A 25 5.53 5.37 -7.10
CA ARG A 25 6.00 5.57 -8.49
C ARG A 25 6.74 6.90 -8.67
N VAL A 26 6.28 7.97 -8.02
CA VAL A 26 6.96 9.28 -8.06
C VAL A 26 8.34 9.19 -7.42
N PHE A 27 8.46 8.68 -6.20
CA PHE A 27 9.77 8.56 -5.55
C PHE A 27 10.71 7.62 -6.30
N GLN A 28 10.17 6.53 -6.87
CA GLN A 28 10.93 5.63 -7.72
C GLN A 28 11.47 6.34 -8.97
N SER A 29 10.62 7.09 -9.67
CA SER A 29 10.99 7.85 -10.88
C SER A 29 11.99 8.97 -10.60
N CYS A 30 11.96 9.55 -9.39
CA CYS A 30 12.93 10.54 -8.94
C CYS A 30 14.25 9.93 -8.43
N GLY A 31 14.41 8.60 -8.46
CA GLY A 31 15.60 7.91 -7.94
C GLY A 31 15.71 7.88 -6.41
N SER A 32 14.68 8.33 -5.68
CA SER A 32 14.67 8.35 -4.22
C SER A 32 14.20 7.01 -3.65
N MET A 33 15.04 5.98 -3.79
CA MET A 33 14.72 4.63 -3.31
C MET A 33 14.40 4.57 -1.80
N PRO A 34 15.08 5.31 -0.89
CA PRO A 34 14.72 5.28 0.53
C PRO A 34 13.28 5.75 0.79
N ALA A 35 12.85 6.83 0.13
CA ALA A 35 11.49 7.34 0.27
C ALA A 35 10.46 6.40 -0.38
N ALA A 36 10.80 5.82 -1.53
CA ALA A 36 9.96 4.83 -2.20
C ALA A 36 9.72 3.59 -1.30
N ARG A 37 10.77 3.06 -0.68
CA ARG A 37 10.67 1.95 0.29
C ARG A 37 9.82 2.28 1.49
N GLN A 38 10.00 3.48 2.07
CA GLN A 38 9.17 3.91 3.19
C GLN A 38 7.69 3.93 2.82
N VAL A 39 7.34 4.44 1.63
CA VAL A 39 5.96 4.43 1.14
C VAL A 39 5.43 3.00 0.96
N LEU A 40 6.23 2.07 0.45
CA LEU A 40 5.83 0.66 0.32
C LEU A 40 5.59 0.00 1.67
N GLN A 41 6.44 0.24 2.67
CA GLN A 41 6.24 -0.30 4.01
C GLN A 41 4.94 0.22 4.65
N GLU A 42 4.67 1.51 4.52
CA GLU A 42 3.42 2.11 5.00
C GLU A 42 2.19 1.52 4.28
N ALA A 43 2.27 1.37 2.95
CA ALA A 43 1.20 0.82 2.13
C ALA A 43 0.90 -0.66 2.45
N GLY A 44 1.95 -1.47 2.57
CA GLY A 44 1.86 -2.89 2.88
C GLY A 44 1.23 -3.15 4.25
N ARG A 45 1.69 -2.43 5.27
CA ARG A 45 1.08 -2.47 6.61
C ARG A 45 -0.40 -2.11 6.58
N ALA A 46 -0.75 -1.01 5.90
CA ALA A 46 -2.14 -0.58 5.81
C ALA A 46 -3.04 -1.57 5.04
N LEU A 47 -2.52 -2.22 3.98
CA LEU A 47 -3.23 -3.28 3.26
C LEU A 47 -3.52 -4.47 4.18
N MET A 48 -2.52 -4.94 4.94
CA MET A 48 -2.68 -6.06 5.86
C MET A 48 -3.65 -5.73 6.99
N GLU A 49 -3.51 -4.57 7.64
CA GLU A 49 -4.44 -4.12 8.69
C GLU A 49 -5.88 -4.03 8.17
N ARG A 50 -6.10 -3.60 6.93
CA ARG A 50 -7.43 -3.56 6.32
C ARG A 50 -7.95 -4.95 6.00
N ALA A 51 -7.10 -5.84 5.51
CA ALA A 51 -7.43 -7.22 5.18
C ALA A 51 -7.79 -8.03 6.44
N GLU A 52 -7.09 -7.83 7.55
CA GLU A 52 -7.38 -8.49 8.83
C GLU A 52 -8.77 -8.16 9.38
N ARG A 53 -9.29 -6.95 9.08
CA ARG A 53 -10.67 -6.55 9.42
C ARG A 53 -11.73 -7.24 8.55
N ILE A 54 -11.33 -7.95 7.49
CA ILE A 54 -12.24 -8.71 6.63
C ILE A 54 -12.31 -10.15 7.16
N THR A 55 -13.40 -10.46 7.86
CA THR A 55 -13.61 -11.76 8.51
C THR A 55 -13.70 -12.90 7.49
N ASP A 56 -14.39 -12.68 6.38
CA ASP A 56 -14.53 -13.67 5.31
C ASP A 56 -13.18 -13.88 4.59
N PRO A 57 -12.63 -15.12 4.56
CA PRO A 57 -11.33 -15.40 3.97
C PRO A 57 -11.30 -15.25 2.44
N VAL A 58 -12.41 -15.50 1.75
CA VAL A 58 -12.53 -15.33 0.29
C VAL A 58 -12.52 -13.84 -0.04
N LEU A 59 -13.29 -13.05 0.71
CA LEU A 59 -13.32 -11.60 0.52
C LEU A 59 -11.97 -10.95 0.87
N ARG A 60 -11.30 -11.45 1.92
CA ARG A 60 -9.95 -11.00 2.29
C ARG A 60 -8.93 -11.25 1.19
N ARG A 61 -8.92 -12.46 0.62
CA ARG A 61 -8.07 -12.78 -0.53
C ARG A 61 -8.39 -11.90 -1.72
N SER A 62 -9.67 -11.73 -2.04
CA SER A 62 -10.11 -10.89 -3.16
C SER A 62 -9.68 -9.43 -2.98
N PHE A 63 -9.76 -8.89 -1.77
CA PHE A 63 -9.28 -7.55 -1.45
C PHE A 63 -7.79 -7.38 -1.75
N LEU A 64 -6.96 -8.37 -1.41
CA LEU A 64 -5.51 -8.32 -1.61
C LEU A 64 -5.08 -8.57 -3.06
N GLU A 65 -5.77 -9.49 -3.76
CA GLU A 65 -5.28 -10.05 -5.01
C GLU A 65 -6.10 -9.64 -6.25
N SER A 66 -7.39 -9.30 -6.08
CA SER A 66 -8.29 -8.99 -7.19
C SER A 66 -8.35 -7.51 -7.55
N VAL A 67 -7.89 -6.62 -6.66
CA VAL A 67 -7.76 -5.18 -6.95
C VAL A 67 -6.35 -4.90 -7.46
N PRO A 68 -6.17 -4.43 -8.72
CA PRO A 68 -4.84 -4.29 -9.33
C PRO A 68 -3.84 -3.48 -8.48
N VAL A 69 -4.28 -2.34 -7.95
CA VAL A 69 -3.44 -1.48 -7.11
C VAL A 69 -2.99 -2.19 -5.82
N HIS A 70 -3.86 -2.98 -5.20
CA HIS A 70 -3.51 -3.71 -3.97
C HIS A 70 -2.51 -4.81 -4.27
N LYS A 71 -2.74 -5.56 -5.36
CA LYS A 71 -1.86 -6.62 -5.83
C LYS A 71 -0.46 -6.10 -6.13
N GLU A 72 -0.36 -4.98 -6.86
CA GLU A 72 0.93 -4.35 -7.18
C GLU A 72 1.69 -3.89 -5.94
N LEU A 73 1.03 -3.18 -5.03
CA LEU A 73 1.64 -2.72 -3.77
C LEU A 73 2.07 -3.88 -2.89
N LEU A 74 1.25 -4.93 -2.79
CA LEU A 74 1.56 -6.13 -2.02
C LEU A 74 2.76 -6.89 -2.59
N ALA A 75 2.85 -7.00 -3.92
CA ALA A 75 4.00 -7.63 -4.57
C ALA A 75 5.28 -6.84 -4.30
N ALA A 76 5.26 -5.52 -4.56
CA ALA A 76 6.42 -4.66 -4.36
C ALA A 76 6.88 -4.63 -2.89
N TRP A 77 5.94 -4.61 -1.94
CA TRP A 77 6.29 -4.67 -0.52
C TRP A 77 6.93 -6.01 -0.12
N ARG A 78 6.40 -7.14 -0.60
CA ARG A 78 6.99 -8.47 -0.34
C ARG A 78 8.38 -8.66 -0.97
N GLU A 79 8.60 -8.08 -2.14
CA GLU A 79 9.91 -8.09 -2.80
C GLU A 79 10.94 -7.29 -2.00
N GLU A 80 10.54 -6.16 -1.41
CA GLU A 80 11.38 -5.35 -0.52
C GLU A 80 11.71 -6.06 0.80
N GLU A 81 10.75 -6.76 1.41
CA GLU A 81 10.99 -7.54 2.63
C GLU A 81 11.99 -8.69 2.43
N GLN A 82 12.07 -9.26 1.22
CA GLN A 82 13.01 -10.34 0.90
C GLN A 82 14.45 -9.85 0.61
N GLN A 83 14.62 -8.54 0.37
CA GLN A 83 15.91 -7.92 0.04
C GLN A 83 16.61 -7.29 1.25
N GLN A 84 16.01 -7.37 2.44
CA GLN A 84 16.58 -6.95 3.73
C GLN A 84 17.15 -8.15 4.49
#